data_AF-A0A3D3RNI0-F1
#
_entry.id   AF-A0A3D3RNI0-F1
#
_cell.length_a   1.000
_cell.length_b   1.000
_cell.length_c   1.000
_cell.angle_alpha   90.00
_cell.angle_beta   90.00
_cell.angle_gamma   90.00
#
_symmetry.space_group_name_H-M   'P 1'
#
loop_
_entity.id
_entity.type
_entity.pdbx_description
1 polymer ?
#
loop_
_entity_poly.entity_id
_entity_poly.type
_entity_poly.pdbx_seq_one_letter_code
_entity_poly.pdbx_strand_id
1 'polypeptide(L)'
;MVCIAHLELCPYCKRIALMVCEYDEPYPRVEAECQCCGYKAYDVPMRLTSEDFKNILDKLGRKLIGEVCIDDRCGSSKVIRLIKEGSYAEYRCLECGSEWNSDEVQRAIDRIKSIQRSLKNGNRLMDLLKAGEGECPLCGWDIGHAHVGYAVSIECFVCGYHTDTKEIIPDVDPATLDCPQYEKSEETG
;
A
#
# COMPACT_ATOMS: atom_id res chain seq x y z
N MET A 1 7.71 -15.49 6.94
CA MET A 1 6.73 -15.07 5.92
C MET A 1 6.11 -16.35 5.38
N VAL A 2 4.83 -16.57 5.67
CA VAL A 2 4.06 -17.71 5.15
C VAL A 2 3.26 -17.18 3.97
N CYS A 3 3.42 -17.79 2.79
CA CYS A 3 2.53 -17.52 1.65
C CYS A 3 1.35 -18.48 1.78
N ILE A 4 0.13 -17.92 1.75
CA ILE A 4 -1.06 -18.71 1.48
C ILE A 4 -1.15 -18.80 -0.05
N ALA A 5 -0.89 -20.01 -0.58
CA ALA A 5 -0.79 -20.26 -2.00
C ALA A 5 -2.06 -20.91 -2.53
N HIS A 6 -2.63 -20.35 -3.59
CA HIS A 6 -3.73 -20.97 -4.34
C HIS A 6 -3.55 -20.77 -5.85
N LEU A 7 -4.24 -21.62 -6.64
CA LEU A 7 -4.20 -21.55 -8.09
C LEU A 7 -5.44 -20.83 -8.61
N GLU A 8 -5.20 -19.91 -9.54
CA GLU A 8 -6.23 -19.10 -10.19
C GLU A 8 -6.13 -19.14 -11.72
N LEU A 9 -7.17 -18.63 -12.39
CA LEU A 9 -7.20 -18.47 -13.83
C LEU A 9 -6.15 -17.43 -14.27
N CYS A 10 -5.17 -17.87 -15.05
CA CYS A 10 -4.20 -16.97 -15.64
C CYS A 10 -4.89 -16.06 -16.68
N PRO A 11 -4.81 -14.72 -16.55
CA PRO A 11 -5.46 -13.80 -17.48
C PRO A 11 -4.87 -13.90 -18.90
N TYR A 12 -3.61 -14.34 -19.03
CA TYR A 12 -2.90 -14.46 -20.31
C TYR A 12 -3.16 -15.79 -21.02
N CYS A 13 -2.87 -16.94 -20.39
CA CYS A 13 -3.00 -18.25 -21.06
C CYS A 13 -4.34 -18.97 -20.82
N LYS A 14 -5.25 -18.38 -20.02
CA LYS A 14 -6.58 -18.92 -19.70
C LYS A 14 -6.57 -20.33 -19.08
N ARG A 15 -5.50 -20.66 -18.37
CA ARG A 15 -5.39 -21.91 -17.60
C ARG A 15 -5.41 -21.62 -16.11
N ILE A 16 -5.95 -22.53 -15.31
CA ILE A 16 -5.91 -22.49 -13.83
C ILE A 16 -4.49 -22.86 -13.39
N ALA A 17 -3.57 -21.92 -13.60
CA ALA A 17 -2.13 -22.10 -13.48
C ALA A 17 -1.45 -20.87 -12.86
N LEU A 18 -2.21 -19.84 -12.49
CA LEU A 18 -1.70 -18.66 -11.81
C LEU A 18 -1.53 -18.99 -10.34
N MET A 19 -0.28 -19.20 -9.90
CA MET A 19 0.01 -19.36 -8.49
C MET A 19 -0.03 -17.98 -7.84
N VAL A 20 -1.04 -17.75 -7.00
CA VAL A 20 -1.20 -16.53 -6.22
C VAL A 20 -0.65 -16.79 -4.83
N CYS A 21 0.26 -15.91 -4.38
CA CYS A 21 0.83 -15.92 -3.04
C CYS A 21 0.39 -14.67 -2.29
N GLU A 22 -0.46 -14.87 -1.28
CA GLU A 22 -0.85 -13.80 -0.36
C GLU A 22 0.06 -13.80 0.87
N TYR A 23 0.58 -12.61 1.21
CA TYR A 23 1.44 -12.38 2.36
C TYR A 23 0.76 -11.42 3.33
N ASP A 24 0.59 -11.85 4.58
CA ASP A 24 0.08 -10.96 5.65
C ASP A 24 1.17 -10.01 6.18
N GLU A 25 2.43 -10.44 6.13
CA GLU A 25 3.58 -9.64 6.55
C GLU A 25 4.62 -9.51 5.42
N PRO A 26 5.25 -8.34 5.26
CA PRO A 26 5.20 -7.21 6.18
C PRO A 26 4.04 -6.23 5.81
N TYR A 27 3.40 -6.43 4.65
CA TYR A 27 2.09 -5.89 4.27
C TYR A 27 1.24 -6.95 3.58
N PRO A 28 -0.11 -6.81 3.55
CA PRO A 28 -0.96 -7.49 2.58
C PRO A 28 -0.38 -7.25 1.19
N ARG A 29 0.26 -8.28 0.66
CA ARG A 29 0.93 -8.25 -0.63
C ARG A 29 0.56 -9.50 -1.38
N VAL A 30 0.50 -9.35 -2.70
CA VAL A 30 0.15 -10.44 -3.57
C VAL A 30 1.19 -10.53 -4.67
N GLU A 31 1.82 -11.69 -4.76
CA GLU A 31 2.67 -12.06 -5.88
C GLU A 31 1.98 -13.18 -6.64
N ALA A 32 1.71 -12.97 -7.92
CA ALA A 32 1.07 -13.95 -8.80
C ALA A 32 2.03 -14.34 -9.92
N GLU A 33 2.28 -15.65 -10.10
CA GLU A 33 3.10 -16.18 -11.19
C GLU A 33 2.42 -17.37 -11.86
N CYS A 34 2.25 -17.29 -13.19
CA CYS A 34 1.68 -18.38 -13.96
C CYS A 34 2.73 -19.45 -14.23
N GLN A 35 2.51 -20.63 -13.66
CA GLN A 35 3.39 -21.80 -13.81
C GLN A 35 3.37 -22.40 -15.23
N CYS A 36 2.43 -21.97 -16.09
CA CYS A 36 2.34 -22.43 -17.48
C CYS A 36 2.99 -21.46 -18.47
N CYS A 37 2.66 -20.16 -18.41
CA CYS A 37 3.13 -19.19 -19.42
C CYS A 37 4.20 -18.23 -18.91
N GLY A 38 4.45 -18.15 -17.60
CA GLY A 38 5.41 -17.20 -17.02
C GLY A 38 4.87 -15.78 -16.82
N TYR A 39 3.56 -15.55 -17.00
CA TYR A 39 2.91 -14.29 -16.60
C TYR A 39 3.17 -13.98 -15.14
N LYS A 40 3.51 -12.72 -14.80
CA LYS A 40 3.71 -12.29 -13.41
C LYS A 40 2.95 -11.01 -13.11
N ALA A 41 2.40 -10.90 -11.90
CA ALA A 41 1.85 -9.67 -11.35
C ALA A 41 2.28 -9.53 -9.89
N TYR A 42 2.77 -8.36 -9.49
CA TYR A 42 3.22 -8.11 -8.11
C TYR A 42 3.18 -6.63 -7.76
N ASP A 43 3.07 -6.31 -6.47
CA ASP A 43 3.17 -4.94 -5.97
C ASP A 43 4.63 -4.48 -5.86
N VAL A 44 4.85 -3.19 -6.10
CA VAL A 44 6.15 -2.53 -5.95
C VAL A 44 6.00 -1.38 -4.97
N PRO A 45 6.68 -1.42 -3.81
CA PRO A 45 6.65 -0.33 -2.84
C PRO A 45 7.26 0.96 -3.44
N MET A 46 6.70 2.12 -3.07
CA MET A 46 7.31 3.41 -3.36
C MET A 46 8.77 3.42 -2.89
N ARG A 47 9.67 3.91 -3.74
CA ARG A 47 11.07 4.18 -3.34
C ARG A 47 11.12 5.43 -2.47
N LEU A 48 11.61 5.29 -1.25
CA LEU A 48 11.75 6.40 -0.31
C LEU A 48 13.21 6.87 -0.25
N THR A 49 13.44 8.09 -0.73
CA THR A 49 14.71 8.81 -0.56
C THR A 49 14.72 9.63 0.73
N SER A 50 15.87 10.19 1.09
CA SER A 50 15.97 11.07 2.26
C SER A 50 15.10 12.34 2.13
N GLU A 51 14.91 12.85 0.90
CA GLU A 51 14.05 14.02 0.68
C GLU A 51 12.58 13.64 0.80
N ASP A 52 12.19 12.44 0.35
CA ASP A 52 10.81 11.95 0.52
C ASP A 52 10.42 11.88 1.99
N PHE A 53 11.30 11.33 2.85
CA PHE A 53 11.06 11.32 4.30
C PHE A 53 10.85 12.72 4.87
N LYS A 54 11.65 13.69 4.43
CA LYS A 54 11.55 15.07 4.89
C LYS A 54 10.22 15.70 4.46
N ASN A 55 9.82 15.52 3.20
CA ASN A 55 8.56 16.02 2.68
C ASN A 55 7.35 15.41 3.39
N ILE A 56 7.39 14.11 3.67
CA ILE A 56 6.33 13.41 4.39
C ILE A 56 6.22 13.92 5.83
N LEU A 57 7.35 14.08 6.53
CA LEU A 57 7.37 14.58 7.90
C LEU A 57 6.90 16.04 7.99
N ASP A 58 7.27 16.89 7.04
CA ASP A 58 6.79 18.28 6.96
C ASP A 58 5.26 18.32 6.77
N LYS A 59 4.73 17.53 5.83
CA LYS A 59 3.29 17.40 5.59
C LYS A 59 2.55 16.96 6.87
N LEU A 60 3.03 15.93 7.55
CA LEU A 60 2.41 15.47 8.80
C LEU A 60 2.53 16.52 9.91
N GLY A 61 3.62 17.27 9.97
CA GLY A 61 3.77 18.39 10.92
C GLY A 61 2.71 19.47 10.73
N ARG A 62 2.38 19.81 9.48
CA ARG A 62 1.30 20.76 9.15
C ARG A 62 -0.07 20.22 9.53
N LYS A 63 -0.31 18.91 9.34
CA LYS A 63 -1.53 18.21 9.77
C LYS A 63 -1.67 18.14 11.29
N LEU A 64 -0.56 17.95 12.01
CA LEU A 64 -0.51 17.88 13.48
C LEU A 64 -1.01 19.15 14.14
N ILE A 65 -0.71 20.31 13.56
CA ILE A 65 -1.14 21.61 14.08
C ILE A 65 -2.49 22.10 13.52
N GLY A 66 -3.08 21.34 12.59
CA GLY A 66 -4.33 21.67 11.91
C GLY A 66 -4.20 22.80 10.90
N GLU A 67 -3.04 22.95 10.25
CA GLU A 67 -2.84 23.94 9.18
C GLU A 67 -3.50 23.50 7.86
N VAL A 68 -3.52 22.20 7.62
CA VAL A 68 -4.11 21.56 6.43
C VAL A 68 -4.93 20.35 6.85
N CYS A 69 -5.89 19.97 5.99
CA CYS A 69 -6.71 18.78 6.17
C CYS A 69 -5.85 17.51 6.26
N ILE A 70 -6.27 16.55 7.10
CA ILE A 70 -5.65 15.23 7.19
C ILE A 70 -5.72 14.47 5.86
N ASP A 71 -6.74 14.74 5.04
CA ASP A 71 -6.96 14.12 3.74
C ASP A 71 -6.39 14.98 2.60
N ASP A 72 -5.32 14.49 1.97
CA ASP A 72 -4.65 15.16 0.84
C ASP A 72 -5.58 15.33 -0.37
N ARG A 73 -6.62 14.50 -0.52
CA ARG A 73 -7.61 14.61 -1.61
C ARG A 73 -8.47 15.87 -1.45
N CYS A 74 -8.71 16.29 -0.21
CA CYS A 74 -9.40 17.53 0.10
C CYS A 74 -8.45 18.73 -0.04
N GLY A 75 -7.24 18.63 0.53
CA GLY A 75 -6.22 19.68 0.44
C GLY A 75 -6.61 21.02 1.09
N SER A 76 -7.73 21.08 1.79
CA SER A 76 -8.26 22.30 2.39
C SER A 76 -7.39 22.80 3.55
N SER A 77 -7.28 24.12 3.66
CA SER A 77 -6.75 24.81 4.85
C SER A 77 -7.85 25.30 5.81
N LYS A 78 -9.13 25.07 5.47
CA LYS A 78 -10.27 25.43 6.34
C LYS A 78 -10.46 24.38 7.42
N VAL A 79 -9.59 24.41 8.43
CA VAL A 79 -9.59 23.49 9.56
C VAL A 79 -9.95 24.25 10.82
N ILE A 80 -10.87 23.70 11.60
CA ILE A 80 -11.18 24.18 12.94
C ILE A 80 -10.61 23.23 13.98
N ARG A 81 -10.19 23.79 15.11
CA ARG A 81 -9.82 23.03 16.30
C ARG A 81 -11.03 22.90 17.21
N LEU A 82 -11.45 21.69 17.50
CA LEU A 82 -12.62 21.39 18.31
C LEU A 82 -12.28 21.44 19.81
N ILE A 83 -11.19 20.77 20.19
CA ILE A 83 -10.74 20.60 21.57
C ILE A 83 -9.24 20.89 21.65
N LYS A 84 -8.78 21.44 22.78
CA LYS A 84 -7.35 21.53 23.12
C LYS A 84 -7.14 21.31 24.62
N GLU A 85 -6.46 20.24 24.96
CA GLU A 85 -6.14 19.86 26.34
C GLU A 85 -4.64 19.58 26.46
N GLY A 86 -3.88 20.57 26.93
CA GLY A 86 -2.42 20.48 26.97
C GLY A 86 -1.82 20.33 25.56
N SER A 87 -1.16 19.20 25.30
CA SER A 87 -0.62 18.82 23.99
C SER A 87 -1.63 18.14 23.06
N TYR A 88 -2.75 17.67 23.61
CA TYR A 88 -3.81 17.02 22.83
C TYR A 88 -4.68 18.07 22.13
N ALA A 89 -5.02 17.81 20.87
CA ALA A 89 -5.96 18.62 20.11
C ALA A 89 -6.77 17.78 19.12
N GLU A 90 -8.03 18.16 18.93
CA GLU A 90 -8.92 17.58 17.93
C GLU A 90 -9.22 18.61 16.84
N TYR A 91 -9.30 18.14 15.60
CA TYR A 91 -9.47 18.96 14.43
C TYR A 91 -10.59 18.44 13.55
N ARG A 92 -11.27 19.35 12.85
CA ARG A 92 -12.23 19.03 11.79
C ARG A 92 -11.97 19.91 10.59
N CYS A 93 -11.93 19.30 9.40
CA CYS A 93 -11.97 20.04 8.15
C CYS A 93 -13.39 20.51 7.85
N LEU A 94 -13.58 21.80 7.58
CA LEU A 94 -14.88 22.39 7.27
C LEU A 94 -15.38 22.06 5.86
N GLU A 95 -14.53 21.54 4.98
CA GLU A 95 -14.90 21.24 3.59
C GLU A 95 -15.27 19.77 3.38
N CYS A 96 -14.42 18.82 3.79
CA CYS A 96 -14.70 17.39 3.65
C CYS A 96 -15.27 16.74 4.92
N GLY A 97 -15.29 17.46 6.05
CA GLY A 97 -15.78 16.92 7.32
C GLY A 97 -14.84 15.94 8.02
N SER A 98 -13.65 15.64 7.45
CA SER A 98 -12.68 14.74 8.08
C SER A 98 -12.27 15.24 9.47
N GLU A 99 -12.16 14.31 10.40
CA GLU A 99 -11.76 14.54 11.79
C GLU A 99 -10.49 13.75 12.10
N TRP A 100 -9.64 14.33 12.95
CA TRP A 100 -8.43 13.69 13.44
C TRP A 100 -7.99 14.33 14.75
N ASN A 101 -7.16 13.61 15.50
CA ASN A 101 -6.51 14.15 16.69
C ASN A 101 -4.99 14.20 16.56
N SER A 102 -4.36 15.01 17.42
CA SER A 102 -2.90 15.18 17.45
C SER A 102 -2.15 13.89 17.76
N ASP A 103 -2.73 12.98 18.53
CA ASP A 103 -2.06 11.75 18.96
C ASP A 103 -1.94 10.73 17.83
N GLU A 104 -2.95 10.64 16.95
CA GLU A 104 -2.88 9.87 15.72
C GLU A 104 -1.77 10.36 14.80
N VAL A 105 -1.70 11.68 14.57
CA VAL A 105 -0.67 12.27 13.71
C VAL A 105 0.72 12.12 14.34
N GLN A 106 0.83 12.27 15.66
CA GLN A 106 2.09 12.08 16.37
C GLN A 106 2.59 10.64 16.26
N ARG A 107 1.71 9.63 16.43
CA ARG A 107 2.04 8.22 16.22
C ARG A 107 2.54 7.95 14.79
N ALA A 108 1.87 8.54 13.78
CA ALA A 108 2.29 8.44 12.38
C ALA A 108 3.70 9.02 12.15
N ILE A 109 3.98 10.20 12.71
CA ILE A 109 5.30 10.85 12.64
C ILE A 109 6.38 9.98 13.28
N ASP A 110 6.12 9.43 14.47
CA ASP A 110 7.10 8.64 15.21
C ASP A 110 7.43 7.32 14.50
N ARG A 111 6.43 6.70 13.86
CA ARG A 111 6.62 5.51 13.02
C ARG A 111 7.52 5.82 11.82
N ILE A 112 7.26 6.91 11.09
CA ILE A 112 8.09 7.33 9.95
C ILE A 112 9.53 7.62 10.37
N LYS A 113 9.73 8.34 11.48
CA LYS A 113 11.07 8.61 12.03
C LYS A 113 11.79 7.31 12.42
N SER A 114 11.06 6.32 12.94
CA SER A 114 11.62 5.01 13.26
C SER A 114 12.13 4.30 12.00
N ILE A 115 11.30 4.22 10.95
CA ILE A 115 11.67 3.62 9.65
C ILE A 115 12.87 4.34 9.04
N GLN A 116 12.86 5.68 9.01
CA GLN A 116 13.94 6.50 8.48
C GLN A 116 15.28 6.23 9.19
N ARG A 117 15.27 6.07 10.52
CA ARG A 117 16.47 5.74 11.30
C ARG A 117 17.00 4.34 10.98
N SER A 118 16.10 3.36 10.86
CA SER A 118 16.46 1.96 10.60
C SER A 118 17.03 1.75 9.19
N LEU A 119 16.50 2.43 8.18
CA LEU A 119 17.00 2.36 6.80
C LEU A 119 18.47 2.77 6.67
N LYS A 120 18.91 3.77 7.44
CA LYS A 120 20.30 4.27 7.40
C LYS A 120 21.32 3.22 7.87
N ASN A 121 20.90 2.21 8.64
CA ASN A 121 21.76 1.19 9.22
C ASN A 121 21.78 -0.13 8.42
N GLY A 122 20.90 -0.29 7.43
CA GLY A 122 20.80 -1.48 6.59
C GLY A 122 19.64 -1.34 5.59
N ASN A 123 19.94 -1.35 4.29
CA ASN A 123 18.96 -1.09 3.24
C ASN A 123 18.03 -2.29 2.99
N ARG A 124 16.94 -2.40 3.76
CA ARG A 124 15.80 -3.29 3.47
C ARG A 124 14.48 -2.65 3.89
N LEU A 125 13.96 -1.75 3.06
CA LEU A 125 12.69 -1.04 3.31
C LEU A 125 11.54 -2.01 3.60
N MET A 126 11.44 -3.10 2.85
CA MET A 126 10.37 -4.10 3.02
C MET A 126 10.34 -4.71 4.42
N ASP A 127 11.48 -4.94 5.05
CA ASP A 127 11.52 -5.55 6.39
C ASP A 127 10.98 -4.60 7.48
N LEU A 128 10.96 -3.29 7.20
CA LEU A 128 10.56 -2.22 8.12
C LEU A 128 9.10 -1.79 7.92
N LEU A 129 8.59 -2.04 6.73
CA LEU A 129 7.24 -1.73 6.31
C LEU A 129 6.29 -2.77 6.95
N LYS A 130 5.65 -2.48 8.10
CA LYS A 130 4.69 -3.38 8.80
C LYS A 130 3.31 -2.81 9.15
N ALA A 131 2.19 -3.38 8.71
CA ALA A 131 0.87 -3.00 9.23
C ALA A 131 -0.20 -4.08 9.11
N GLY A 132 -1.31 -3.82 9.79
CA GLY A 132 -2.53 -4.62 9.70
C GLY A 132 -3.33 -4.32 8.42
N GLU A 133 -4.43 -5.06 8.29
CA GLU A 133 -5.42 -4.88 7.23
C GLU A 133 -5.93 -3.44 7.19
N GLY A 134 -5.95 -2.82 6.00
CA GLY A 134 -6.40 -1.44 5.79
C GLY A 134 -5.43 -0.35 6.24
N GLU A 135 -4.35 -0.66 6.96
CA GLU A 135 -3.40 0.35 7.46
C GLU A 135 -2.35 0.76 6.42
N CYS A 136 -1.98 2.04 6.43
CA CYS A 136 -0.93 2.58 5.62
C CYS A 136 0.42 2.03 6.04
N PRO A 137 1.24 1.62 5.06
CA PRO A 137 2.44 0.90 5.36
C PRO A 137 3.58 1.67 6.00
N LEU A 138 3.56 2.97 5.75
CA LEU A 138 4.61 3.85 6.18
C LEU A 138 4.23 4.55 7.49
N CYS A 139 2.98 5.03 7.59
CA CYS A 139 2.55 5.86 8.70
C CYS A 139 1.55 5.19 9.65
N GLY A 140 0.98 4.03 9.29
CA GLY A 140 0.01 3.31 10.12
C GLY A 140 -1.38 3.92 10.18
N TRP A 141 -1.68 4.87 9.32
CA TRP A 141 -3.02 5.44 9.22
C TRP A 141 -3.99 4.46 8.58
N ASP A 142 -5.20 4.32 9.10
CA ASP A 142 -6.23 3.50 8.46
C ASP A 142 -6.73 4.17 7.17
N ILE A 143 -6.45 3.55 6.04
CA ILE A 143 -6.74 4.08 4.70
C ILE A 143 -7.64 3.17 3.87
N GLY A 144 -7.87 1.93 4.33
CA GLY A 144 -8.38 0.84 3.50
C GLY A 144 -7.37 0.41 2.43
N HIS A 145 -7.44 -0.86 2.02
CA HIS A 145 -6.67 -1.38 0.88
C HIS A 145 -7.63 -1.69 -0.26
N ALA A 146 -7.21 -1.39 -1.50
CA ALA A 146 -7.97 -1.74 -2.70
C ALA A 146 -7.24 -2.84 -3.46
N HIS A 147 -7.99 -3.69 -4.18
CA HIS A 147 -7.40 -4.67 -5.09
C HIS A 147 -7.49 -4.17 -6.53
N VAL A 148 -6.38 -4.23 -7.27
CA VAL A 148 -6.31 -3.95 -8.71
C VAL A 148 -5.89 -5.24 -9.39
N GLY A 149 -6.87 -5.95 -9.96
CA GLY A 149 -6.67 -7.33 -10.40
C GLY A 149 -6.24 -8.18 -9.21
N TYR A 150 -5.04 -8.76 -9.32
CA TYR A 150 -4.44 -9.58 -8.27
C TYR A 150 -3.60 -8.79 -7.26
N ALA A 151 -3.23 -7.55 -7.54
CA ALA A 151 -2.32 -6.79 -6.68
C ALA A 151 -3.07 -5.95 -5.64
N VAL A 152 -2.45 -5.73 -4.49
CA VAL A 152 -2.93 -4.79 -3.47
C VAL A 152 -2.41 -3.39 -3.82
N SER A 153 -3.34 -2.47 -4.06
CA SER A 153 -3.08 -1.06 -4.30
C SER A 153 -3.22 -0.30 -2.98
N ILE A 154 -2.11 0.29 -2.55
CA ILE A 154 -2.05 1.15 -1.38
C ILE A 154 -1.88 2.57 -1.89
N GLU A 155 -2.75 3.48 -1.45
CA GLU A 155 -2.62 4.92 -1.72
C GLU A 155 -3.01 5.71 -0.46
N CYS A 156 -2.00 6.10 0.32
CA CYS A 156 -2.24 6.78 1.58
C CYS A 156 -2.50 8.28 1.37
N PHE A 157 -3.75 8.69 1.54
CA PHE A 157 -4.15 10.10 1.51
C PHE A 157 -3.61 10.95 2.67
N VAL A 158 -2.91 10.35 3.65
CA VAL A 158 -2.35 11.06 4.81
C VAL A 158 -0.87 11.35 4.64
N CYS A 159 -0.05 10.34 4.36
CA CYS A 159 1.39 10.51 4.21
C CYS A 159 1.86 10.52 2.75
N GLY A 160 1.02 10.12 1.79
CA GLY A 160 1.35 10.04 0.37
C GLY A 160 2.12 8.79 -0.06
N TYR A 161 2.33 7.83 0.85
CA TYR A 161 2.89 6.53 0.47
C TYR A 161 1.95 5.79 -0.49
N HIS A 162 2.52 5.15 -1.51
CA HIS A 162 1.77 4.29 -2.43
C HIS A 162 2.54 3.02 -2.81
N THR A 163 1.83 2.05 -3.37
CA THR A 163 2.41 0.93 -4.13
C THR A 163 2.05 1.06 -5.59
N ASP A 164 2.99 0.74 -6.47
CA ASP A 164 2.72 0.53 -7.88
C ASP A 164 2.39 -0.96 -8.13
N THR A 165 1.65 -1.24 -9.20
CA THR A 165 1.46 -2.62 -9.68
C THR A 165 2.32 -2.85 -10.90
N LYS A 166 3.05 -3.97 -10.93
CA LYS A 166 3.84 -4.37 -12.10
C LYS A 166 3.36 -5.70 -12.65
N GLU A 167 3.05 -5.69 -13.94
CA GLU A 167 2.71 -6.88 -14.72
C GLU A 167 3.81 -7.19 -15.72
N ILE A 168 4.08 -8.48 -15.91
CA ILE A 168 5.03 -9.00 -16.90
C ILE A 168 4.26 -9.96 -17.79
N ILE A 169 4.06 -9.53 -19.05
CA ILE A 169 3.49 -10.37 -20.10
C ILE A 169 4.64 -11.17 -20.73
N PRO A 170 4.55 -12.50 -20.77
CA PRO A 170 5.61 -13.34 -21.29
C PRO A 170 5.59 -13.33 -22.84
N ASP A 171 6.77 -13.36 -23.45
CA ASP A 171 6.94 -13.45 -24.90
C ASP A 171 6.77 -14.90 -25.39
N VAL A 172 5.55 -15.43 -25.24
CA VAL A 172 5.14 -16.77 -25.66
C VAL A 172 3.76 -16.73 -26.30
N ASP A 173 3.54 -17.54 -27.33
CA ASP A 173 2.22 -17.70 -27.95
C ASP A 173 1.34 -18.64 -27.09
N PRO A 174 0.26 -18.15 -26.46
CA PRO A 174 -0.62 -18.96 -25.63
C PRO A 174 -1.24 -20.17 -26.34
N ALA A 175 -1.42 -20.11 -27.66
CA ALA A 175 -1.99 -21.18 -28.46
C ALA A 175 -1.04 -22.38 -28.60
N THR A 176 0.27 -22.15 -28.43
CA THR A 176 1.33 -23.17 -28.57
C THR A 176 1.76 -23.79 -27.25
N LEU A 177 1.31 -23.23 -26.12
CA LEU A 177 1.66 -23.72 -24.79
C LEU A 177 1.03 -25.11 -24.55
N ASP A 178 1.86 -26.09 -24.21
CA ASP A 178 1.44 -27.41 -23.76
C ASP A 178 1.67 -27.55 -22.25
N CYS A 179 0.58 -27.42 -21.50
CA CYS A 179 0.59 -27.47 -20.04
C CYS A 179 -0.51 -28.44 -19.56
N PRO A 180 -0.36 -29.75 -19.79
CA PRO A 180 -1.40 -30.75 -19.56
C PRO A 180 -1.82 -30.90 -18.09
N GLN A 181 -0.97 -30.45 -17.17
CA GLN A 181 -1.21 -30.46 -15.73
C GLN A 181 -2.16 -29.35 -15.25
N TYR A 182 -2.52 -28.38 -16.10
CA TYR A 182 -3.43 -27.29 -15.74
C TYR A 182 -4.65 -27.26 -16.64
N GLU A 183 -5.84 -27.23 -16.02
CA GLU A 183 -7.10 -27.10 -16.74
C GLU A 183 -7.17 -25.78 -17.50
N LYS A 184 -7.70 -25.84 -18.72
CA LYS A 184 -7.94 -24.67 -19.56
C LYS A 184 -9.40 -24.27 -19.41
N SER A 185 -9.66 -23.03 -19.05
CA SER A 185 -11.03 -22.53 -18.99
C SER A 185 -11.58 -22.36 -20.42
N GLU A 186 -12.79 -22.85 -20.64
CA GLU A 186 -13.54 -22.62 -21.89
C GLU A 186 -14.20 -21.23 -21.90
N GLU A 187 -14.35 -20.58 -20.74
CA GLU A 187 -14.95 -19.25 -20.60
C GLU A 187 -14.00 -18.25 -19.91
N THR A 188 -14.11 -16.97 -20.29
CA THR A 188 -13.50 -15.85 -19.56
C THR A 188 -14.39 -15.48 -18.38
N GLY A 189 -14.05 -15.92 -17.16
CA GLY A 189 -14.73 -15.53 -15.93
C GLY A 189 -13.81 -15.63 -14.74
#